data_AF-A0A838ERE3-F1
#
_entry.id   AF-A0A838ERE3-F1
#
_cell.length_a   1.000
_cell.length_b   1.000
_cell.length_c   1.000
_cell.angle_alpha   90.00
_cell.angle_beta   90.00
_cell.angle_gamma   90.00
#
_symmetry.space_group_name_H-M   'P 1'
#
loop_
_entity.id
_entity.type
_entity.pdbx_description
1 polymer ?
#
loop_
_entity_poly.entity_id
_entity_poly.type
_entity_poly.pdbx_seq_one_letter_code
_entity_poly.pdbx_strand_id
1 'polypeptide(L)'
;MRNVPVLRADGKLVKVVPKIGQLFTCQLGCCCGRTERGFAPGFPDLYHQEWERRKLRNRVHLTHTACLGPCSLANVALLLFDGQSIWFHSLNTEMHIQMLYDYIDAMVSANRYFLPPLALQEYVFDGFASSTSVLPSLDRVL
;
A
#
# COMPACT_ATOMS: atom_id res chain seq x y z
N MET A 1 9.46 5.16 18.14
CA MET A 1 9.31 3.70 18.30
C MET A 1 10.57 3.16 18.93
N ARG A 2 10.48 2.34 19.98
CA ARG A 2 11.66 1.75 20.63
C ARG A 2 12.08 0.49 19.88
N ASN A 3 13.39 0.21 19.85
CA ASN A 3 13.92 -1.01 19.27
C ASN A 3 13.47 -2.21 20.11
N VAL A 4 13.06 -3.29 19.44
CA VAL A 4 12.66 -4.54 20.07
C VAL A 4 13.80 -5.55 19.89
N PRO A 5 14.33 -6.15 20.97
CA PRO A 5 15.29 -7.24 20.85
C PRO A 5 14.57 -8.50 20.36
N VAL A 6 15.11 -9.14 19.33
CA VAL A 6 14.63 -10.40 18.77
C VAL A 6 15.76 -11.42 18.82
N LEU A 7 15.52 -12.56 19.47
CA LEU A 7 16.44 -13.69 19.44
C LEU A 7 16.24 -14.45 18.14
N ARG A 8 17.26 -14.44 17.28
CA ARG A 8 17.23 -15.17 16.01
C ARG A 8 17.52 -16.66 16.27
N ALA A 9 17.11 -17.52 15.34
CA ALA A 9 17.28 -18.97 15.45
C ALA A 9 18.73 -19.44 15.67
N ASP A 10 19.73 -18.63 15.31
CA ASP A 10 21.15 -18.89 15.56
C ASP A 10 21.65 -18.41 16.94
N GLY A 11 20.74 -18.01 17.84
CA GLY A 11 21.05 -17.53 19.18
C GLY A 11 21.51 -16.07 19.24
N LYS A 12 21.60 -15.35 18.11
CA LYS A 12 22.02 -13.95 18.11
C LYS A 12 20.86 -13.02 18.46
N LEU A 13 21.10 -12.09 19.38
CA LEU A 13 20.16 -11.00 19.68
C LEU A 13 20.30 -9.87 18.66
N VAL A 14 19.20 -9.52 17.99
CA VAL A 14 19.14 -8.45 16.99
C VAL A 14 18.15 -7.38 17.44
N LYS A 15 18.53 -6.10 17.30
CA LYS A 15 17.62 -4.97 17.56
C LYS A 15 16.82 -4.68 16.29
N VAL A 16 15.52 -4.93 16.33
CA VAL A 16 14.60 -4.64 15.23
C VAL A 16 13.90 -3.31 15.52
N VAL A 17 13.81 -2.46 14.49
CA VAL A 17 13.01 -1.23 14.55
C VAL A 17 11.63 -1.54 13.99
N PRO A 18 10.58 -1.72 14.82
CA PRO A 18 9.23 -1.93 14.30
C PRO A 18 8.80 -0.70 13.50
N LYS A 19 8.07 -0.94 12.41
CA LYS A 19 7.45 0.08 11.56
C LYS A 19 5.95 0.05 11.81
N ILE A 20 5.27 1.19 11.66
CA ILE A 20 3.81 1.26 11.81
C ILE A 20 3.11 0.73 10.56
N GLY A 21 3.81 0.71 9.43
CA GLY A 21 3.28 0.12 8.21
C GLY A 21 4.35 -0.30 7.20
N GLN A 22 3.86 -0.91 6.12
CA GLN A 22 4.62 -1.29 4.95
C GLN A 22 3.75 -1.16 3.70
N LEU A 23 4.25 -0.45 2.70
CA LEU A 23 3.62 -0.27 1.39
C LEU A 23 4.30 -1.20 0.38
N PHE A 24 3.55 -2.16 -0.13
CA PHE A 24 3.95 -3.02 -1.24
C PHE A 24 3.38 -2.47 -2.54
N THR A 25 4.20 -2.40 -3.58
CA THR A 25 3.77 -1.95 -4.91
C THR A 25 4.17 -2.98 -5.94
N CYS A 26 3.19 -3.48 -6.71
CA CYS A 26 3.46 -4.40 -7.80
C CYS A 26 4.13 -3.65 -8.95
N GLN A 27 5.44 -3.85 -9.13
CA GLN A 27 6.23 -3.18 -10.19
C GLN A 27 6.97 -4.19 -11.08
N LEU A 28 7.26 -5.38 -10.54
CA LEU A 28 8.03 -6.42 -11.23
C LEU A 28 7.12 -7.54 -11.79
N GLY A 29 5.80 -7.36 -11.68
CA GLY A 29 4.82 -8.30 -12.22
C GLY A 29 4.74 -8.28 -13.75
N CYS A 30 3.92 -9.18 -14.28
CA CYS A 30 3.70 -9.30 -15.72
C CYS A 30 2.61 -8.34 -16.25
N CYS A 31 1.89 -7.62 -15.38
CA CYS A 31 0.79 -6.72 -15.75
C CYS A 31 1.02 -5.26 -15.34
N CYS A 32 1.33 -5.00 -14.07
CA CYS A 32 1.47 -3.64 -13.54
C CYS A 32 2.63 -2.92 -14.24
N GLY A 33 2.34 -1.73 -14.78
CA GLY A 33 3.26 -0.93 -15.58
C GLY A 33 3.67 -1.50 -16.94
N ARG A 34 3.06 -2.61 -17.41
CA ARG A 34 3.38 -3.25 -18.70
C ARG A 34 2.57 -2.67 -19.85
N THR A 35 2.96 -1.47 -20.29
CA THR A 35 2.29 -0.74 -21.38
C THR A 35 2.30 -1.50 -22.71
N GLU A 36 3.36 -2.27 -22.96
CA GLU A 36 3.49 -3.16 -24.13
C GLU A 36 2.46 -4.29 -24.16
N ARG A 37 1.80 -4.55 -23.02
CA ARG A 37 0.71 -5.52 -22.87
C ARG A 37 -0.66 -4.87 -22.76
N GLY A 38 -0.78 -3.56 -23.00
CA GLY A 38 -2.02 -2.81 -22.96
C GLY A 38 -2.45 -2.35 -21.56
N PHE A 39 -1.59 -2.45 -20.55
CA PHE A 39 -1.86 -1.90 -19.22
C PHE A 39 -1.43 -0.44 -19.10
N ALA A 40 -1.96 0.26 -18.10
CA ALA A 40 -1.53 1.61 -17.77
C ALA A 40 -0.05 1.65 -17.33
N PRO A 41 0.68 2.77 -17.54
CA PRO A 41 2.04 2.92 -17.05
C PRO A 41 2.08 2.80 -15.52
N GLY A 42 3.21 2.31 -15.02
CA GLY A 42 3.55 2.33 -13.60
C GLY A 42 4.40 3.56 -13.28
N PHE A 43 4.66 3.79 -11.99
CA PHE A 43 5.43 4.96 -11.52
C PHE A 43 6.46 4.59 -10.42
N PRO A 44 7.34 3.60 -10.62
CA PRO A 44 8.25 3.12 -9.58
C PRO A 44 9.14 4.23 -9.00
N ASP A 45 9.64 5.13 -9.85
CA ASP A 45 10.47 6.25 -9.42
C ASP A 45 9.68 7.24 -8.56
N LEU A 46 8.45 7.58 -8.95
CA LEU A 46 7.60 8.47 -8.16
C LEU A 46 7.28 7.87 -6.78
N TYR A 47 6.98 6.57 -6.72
CA TYR A 47 6.81 5.89 -5.44
C TYR A 47 8.02 6.05 -4.53
N HIS A 48 9.24 5.88 -5.07
CA HIS A 48 10.46 6.03 -4.29
C HIS A 48 10.71 7.50 -3.88
N GLN A 49 10.50 8.45 -4.78
CA GLN A 49 10.67 9.88 -4.53
C GLN A 49 9.72 10.40 -3.44
N GLU A 50 8.44 10.04 -3.52
CA GLU A 50 7.43 10.36 -2.50
C GLU A 50 7.82 9.81 -1.13
N TRP A 51 8.28 8.56 -1.09
CA TRP A 51 8.71 7.90 0.13
C TRP A 51 9.93 8.58 0.78
N GLU A 52 10.94 8.92 -0.03
CA GLU A 52 12.14 9.63 0.44
C GLU A 52 11.81 11.06 0.90
N ARG A 53 11.09 11.85 0.09
CA ARG A 53 10.81 13.25 0.41
C ARG A 53 9.95 13.40 1.68
N ARG A 54 9.04 12.46 1.94
CA ARG A 54 8.20 12.41 3.14
C ARG A 54 8.89 11.74 4.34
N LYS A 55 10.14 11.28 4.17
CA LYS A 55 10.99 10.67 5.21
C LYS A 55 10.34 9.45 5.86
N LEU A 56 9.63 8.64 5.06
CA LEU A 56 8.81 7.54 5.56
C LEU A 56 9.62 6.30 5.97
N ARG A 57 10.90 6.21 5.63
CA ARG A 57 11.81 5.07 5.93
C ARG A 57 11.71 4.51 7.35
N ASN A 58 11.51 5.39 8.33
CA ASN A 58 11.43 4.98 9.73
C ASN A 58 10.02 4.72 10.27
N ARG A 59 8.99 4.91 9.44
CA ARG A 59 7.57 4.79 9.79
C ARG A 59 6.84 3.77 8.94
N VAL A 60 6.89 3.92 7.61
CA VAL A 60 6.26 3.05 6.62
C VAL A 60 7.33 2.60 5.63
N HIS A 61 7.61 1.30 5.57
CA HIS A 61 8.62 0.79 4.64
C HIS A 61 8.02 0.65 3.23
N LEU A 62 8.76 1.08 2.19
CA LEU A 62 8.36 0.85 0.80
C LEU A 62 9.01 -0.43 0.28
N THR A 63 8.24 -1.28 -0.38
CA THR A 63 8.71 -2.51 -1.01
C THR A 63 8.14 -2.59 -2.43
N HIS A 64 9.01 -2.59 -3.43
CA HIS A 64 8.64 -2.96 -4.79
C HIS A 64 8.63 -4.48 -4.90
N THR A 65 7.50 -5.04 -5.33
CA THR A 65 7.30 -6.49 -5.40
C THR A 65 7.05 -6.95 -6.83
N ALA A 66 7.14 -8.27 -7.00
CA ALA A 66 6.49 -8.97 -8.10
C ALA A 66 4.95 -8.94 -7.93
N CYS A 67 4.25 -9.85 -8.61
CA CYS A 67 2.79 -9.92 -8.63
C CYS A 67 2.16 -9.95 -7.22
N LEU A 68 1.13 -9.13 -7.01
CA LEU A 68 0.29 -9.13 -5.81
C LEU A 68 -1.05 -9.88 -5.98
N GLY A 69 -1.32 -10.44 -7.17
CA GLY A 69 -2.50 -11.28 -7.42
C GLY A 69 -3.42 -10.76 -8.52
N PRO A 70 -4.26 -9.73 -8.27
CA PRO A 70 -5.35 -9.35 -9.17
C PRO A 70 -4.85 -8.58 -10.39
N CYS A 71 -4.20 -9.32 -11.31
CA CYS A 71 -3.55 -8.79 -12.49
C CYS A 71 -4.49 -8.01 -13.42
N SER A 72 -5.79 -8.34 -13.40
CA SER A 72 -6.81 -7.66 -14.21
C SER A 72 -7.02 -6.19 -13.80
N LEU A 73 -6.75 -5.84 -12.54
CA LEU A 73 -6.92 -4.46 -12.07
C LEU A 73 -5.70 -3.58 -12.37
N ALA A 74 -4.53 -4.21 -12.48
CA ALA A 74 -3.20 -3.60 -12.68
C ALA A 74 -2.86 -2.50 -11.65
N ASN A 75 -1.58 -2.09 -11.66
CA ASN A 75 -1.01 -1.08 -10.76
C ASN A 75 -1.49 -1.22 -9.30
N VAL A 76 -1.42 -2.46 -8.81
CA VAL A 76 -1.91 -2.86 -7.49
C VAL A 76 -0.88 -2.48 -6.42
N ALA A 77 -1.37 -1.95 -5.30
CA ALA A 77 -0.59 -1.72 -4.10
C ALA A 77 -1.30 -2.28 -2.86
N LEU A 78 -0.53 -2.73 -1.89
CA LEU A 78 -1.01 -3.16 -0.58
C LEU A 78 -0.34 -2.32 0.49
N LEU A 79 -1.13 -1.61 1.28
CA LEU A 79 -0.66 -0.94 2.48
C LEU A 79 -1.06 -1.77 3.70
N LEU A 80 -0.06 -2.27 4.41
CA LEU A 80 -0.23 -2.73 5.79
C LEU A 80 0.00 -1.53 6.71
N PHE A 81 -0.96 -1.19 7.55
CA PHE A 81 -0.83 -0.08 8.51
C PHE A 81 -1.57 -0.39 9.79
N ASP A 82 -0.84 -0.41 10.91
CA ASP A 82 -1.42 -0.63 12.25
C ASP A 82 -2.32 -1.89 12.32
N GLY A 83 -1.86 -2.99 11.69
CA GLY A 83 -2.59 -4.25 11.60
C GLY A 83 -3.71 -4.31 10.55
N GLN A 84 -4.03 -3.20 9.88
CA GLN A 84 -5.00 -3.16 8.80
C GLN A 84 -4.35 -3.44 7.44
N SER A 85 -5.05 -4.16 6.57
CA SER A 85 -4.68 -4.32 5.16
C SER A 85 -5.58 -3.47 4.28
N ILE A 86 -4.97 -2.59 3.48
CA ILE A 86 -5.67 -1.72 2.55
C ILE A 86 -5.14 -2.01 1.15
N TRP A 87 -6.02 -2.50 0.28
CA TRP A 87 -5.66 -2.84 -1.09
C TRP A 87 -6.09 -1.74 -2.03
N PHE A 88 -5.19 -1.36 -2.92
CA PHE A 88 -5.42 -0.37 -3.97
C PHE A 88 -5.22 -1.00 -5.32
N HIS A 89 -5.95 -0.51 -6.30
CA HIS A 89 -5.81 -0.91 -7.70
C HIS A 89 -5.86 0.28 -8.65
N SER A 90 -5.49 0.06 -9.90
CA SER A 90 -5.60 1.06 -10.97
C SER A 90 -4.98 2.41 -10.60
N LEU A 91 -3.85 2.37 -9.88
CA LEU A 91 -3.03 3.55 -9.55
C LEU A 91 -2.26 4.00 -10.79
N ASN A 92 -3.01 4.48 -11.78
CA ASN A 92 -2.62 4.67 -13.18
C ASN A 92 -2.12 6.08 -13.50
N THR A 93 -2.13 6.98 -12.52
CA THR A 93 -1.68 8.37 -12.69
C THR A 93 -0.74 8.77 -11.57
N GLU A 94 0.12 9.76 -11.82
CA GLU A 94 0.97 10.34 -10.77
C GLU A 94 0.16 10.89 -9.61
N MET A 95 -1.03 11.45 -9.90
CA MET A 95 -1.96 11.96 -8.90
C MET A 95 -2.44 10.86 -7.95
N HIS A 96 -2.73 9.65 -8.45
CA HIS A 96 -3.09 8.52 -7.59
C HIS A 96 -1.97 8.19 -6.59
N ILE A 97 -0.71 8.28 -7.03
CA ILE A 97 0.45 8.01 -6.17
C ILE A 97 0.56 9.11 -5.09
N GLN A 98 0.42 10.37 -5.48
CA GLN A 98 0.46 11.49 -4.55
C GLN A 98 -0.66 11.39 -3.51
N MET A 99 -1.89 11.09 -3.93
CA MET A 99 -3.05 10.91 -3.04
C MET A 99 -2.85 9.74 -2.06
N LEU A 100 -2.30 8.62 -2.53
CA LEU A 100 -1.94 7.49 -1.66
C LEU A 100 -0.95 7.91 -0.58
N TYR A 101 0.07 8.70 -0.93
CA TYR A 101 1.03 9.18 0.05
C TYR A 101 0.49 10.27 0.98
N ASP A 102 -0.40 11.15 0.51
CA ASP A 102 -1.10 12.11 1.38
C ASP A 102 -1.96 11.38 2.43
N TYR A 103 -2.61 10.31 2.02
CA TYR A 103 -3.34 9.43 2.92
C TYR A 103 -2.43 8.74 3.93
N ILE A 104 -1.28 8.20 3.50
CA ILE A 104 -0.27 7.62 4.39
C ILE A 104 0.24 8.66 5.39
N ASP A 105 0.56 9.87 4.95
CA ASP A 105 1.07 10.94 5.81
C ASP A 105 0.03 11.36 6.85
N ALA A 106 -1.25 11.42 6.50
CA ALA A 106 -2.33 11.69 7.44
C ALA A 106 -2.38 10.63 8.55
N MET A 107 -2.31 9.34 8.20
CA MET A 107 -2.28 8.23 9.17
C MET A 107 -1.00 8.21 10.01
N VAL A 108 0.16 8.46 9.41
CA VAL A 108 1.46 8.53 10.10
C VAL A 108 1.48 9.69 11.10
N SER A 109 0.96 10.85 10.70
CA SER A 109 0.90 12.06 11.52
C SER A 109 -0.05 11.88 12.71
N ALA A 110 -1.21 11.26 12.48
CA ALA A 110 -2.19 10.97 13.53
C ALA A 110 -1.84 9.72 14.36
N ASN A 111 -0.86 8.91 13.91
CA ASN A 111 -0.47 7.64 14.50
C ASN A 111 -1.67 6.69 14.74
N ARG A 112 -2.58 6.63 13.76
CA ARG A 112 -3.76 5.74 13.77
C ARG A 112 -4.25 5.49 12.35
N TYR A 113 -4.97 4.39 12.17
CA TYR A 113 -5.68 4.08 10.93
C TYR A 113 -6.84 5.07 10.66
N PHE A 114 -7.07 5.35 9.38
CA PHE A 114 -8.24 6.04 8.85
C PHE A 114 -8.89 5.21 7.76
N LEU A 115 -10.13 5.51 7.40
CA LEU A 115 -10.67 5.00 6.13
C LEU A 115 -10.03 5.77 4.97
N PRO A 116 -9.85 5.14 3.80
CA PRO A 116 -9.43 5.84 2.59
C PRO A 116 -10.34 7.05 2.31
N PRO A 117 -9.77 8.22 1.96
CA PRO A 117 -10.56 9.40 1.60
C PRO A 117 -11.43 9.11 0.37
N LEU A 118 -12.54 9.85 0.21
CA LEU A 118 -13.50 9.65 -0.91
C LEU A 118 -12.82 9.50 -2.27
N ALA A 119 -11.80 10.33 -2.53
CA ALA A 119 -11.09 10.34 -3.79
C ALA A 119 -10.21 9.08 -4.04
N LEU A 120 -9.99 8.24 -3.02
CA LEU A 120 -9.34 6.94 -3.16
C LEU A 120 -10.32 5.75 -3.10
N GLN A 121 -11.57 5.96 -2.67
CA GLN A 121 -12.50 4.85 -2.37
C GLN A 121 -12.80 3.97 -3.59
N GLU A 122 -12.92 4.55 -4.78
CA GLU A 122 -13.15 3.80 -6.03
C GLU A 122 -11.97 2.91 -6.44
N TYR A 123 -10.79 3.15 -5.87
CA TYR A 123 -9.57 2.38 -6.12
C TYR A 123 -9.27 1.39 -5.01
N VAL A 124 -10.12 1.29 -3.98
CA VAL A 124 -9.96 0.37 -2.86
C VAL A 124 -10.85 -0.83 -3.04
N PHE A 125 -10.29 -2.01 -2.77
CA PHE A 125 -11.03 -3.26 -2.76
C PHE A 125 -10.59 -4.13 -1.60
N ASP A 126 -11.29 -5.25 -1.43
CA ASP A 126 -10.91 -6.27 -0.46
C ASP A 126 -10.11 -7.39 -1.14
N GLY A 127 -8.83 -7.50 -0.81
CA GLY A 127 -7.98 -8.57 -1.32
C GLY A 127 -8.14 -9.91 -0.59
N PHE A 128 -8.90 -9.96 0.51
CA PHE A 128 -9.10 -11.18 1.30
C PHE A 128 -10.59 -11.44 1.54
N ALA A 129 -11.05 -12.67 1.27
CA ALA A 129 -12.46 -13.04 1.39
C ALA A 129 -13.05 -12.91 2.83
N SER A 130 -12.21 -12.78 3.85
CA SER A 130 -12.61 -12.71 5.26
C SER A 130 -12.68 -11.30 5.83
N SER A 131 -12.30 -10.25 5.09
CA SER A 131 -12.52 -8.90 5.58
C SER A 131 -14.00 -8.60 5.47
N THR A 132 -14.61 -8.29 6.60
CA THR A 132 -15.99 -7.81 6.63
C THR A 132 -15.98 -6.42 6.00
N SER A 133 -16.02 -6.34 4.66
CA SER A 133 -16.12 -5.07 3.98
C SER A 133 -17.50 -4.48 4.28
N VAL A 134 -17.51 -3.38 5.02
CA VAL A 134 -18.62 -2.43 5.05
C VAL A 134 -18.57 -1.65 3.74
N LEU A 135 -18.87 -2.31 2.62
CA LEU A 135 -19.41 -1.58 1.50
C LEU A 135 -20.84 -1.19 1.90
N PRO A 136 -21.27 0.08 1.79
CA PRO A 136 -22.69 0.35 1.77
C PRO A 136 -23.24 -0.42 0.57
N SER A 137 -24.09 -1.41 0.83
CA SER A 137 -24.82 -2.14 -0.20
C SER A 137 -25.45 -1.11 -1.14
N LEU A 138 -25.08 -1.14 -2.42
CA LEU A 138 -25.84 -0.51 -3.49
C LEU A 138 -27.13 -1.29 -3.79
N ASP A 139 -27.79 -1.79 -2.75
CA ASP A 139 -29.14 -2.33 -2.83
C ASP A 139 -30.12 -1.22 -2.44
N ARG A 140 -30.35 -0.33 -3.39
CA ARG A 140 -31.59 0.42 -3.66
C ARG A 140 -31.27 1.55 -4.64
N VAL A 141 -31.45 1.30 -5.93
CA VAL A 141 -32.27 2.10 -6.85
C VAL A 141 -32.17 1.45 -8.23
N LEU A 142 -33.34 0.98 -8.69
CA LEU A 142 -33.72 0.33 -9.95
C LEU A 142 -33.52 -1.18 -10.04
#